data_AF-A0A667ZEI9-F1
#
_entry.id   AF-A0A667ZEI9-F1
#
_cell.length_a   1.000
_cell.length_b   1.000
_cell.length_c   1.000
_cell.angle_alpha   90.00
_cell.angle_beta   90.00
_cell.angle_gamma   90.00
#
_symmetry.space_group_name_H-M   'P 1'
#
loop_
_entity.id
_entity.type
_entity.pdbx_description
1 polymer ?
#
loop_
_entity_poly.entity_id
_entity_poly.type
_entity_poly.pdbx_seq_one_letter_code
_entity_poly.pdbx_strand_id
1 'polypeptide(L)'
;MAQRGIQPDSAKFCCSICLDLLKDPVTIPCGHSYCMSCIKDCWDGEEHKEIYSCPQCRQTFTPRPVLGKSTILAELLEEIKKTGLQTAPPDLCYAGPGDVACDFCSGRKLKALKSCLVCLASYCEHHLQPHYDIAPLKKHKLVEATVKLQENICSNHDEVMKIFCRTDQQCICYLCSMDEHKGHDTVSAAAERKERQKELGVSRQKIQQRIQDTEKDVKVLQQEVEEINRSADKAVEDSEEIFTELITLIEKRRSDVKQQIRSQQKEEVSRAEEVQEKLKQEIAELRRKDAELEQLSHTEDHIHFLQNYPSLSCLSESTDSPSANIRPLSYFEDVTAAVSELREKLQDLLSEEWSKISLTVTGVDVLLSQPEPKTRAEFLQYSCHITLDPNTTHRQLSLSEENRKCFFCSHSRKSINQLKRI
;
A
#
# COMPACT_ATOMS: atom_id res chain seq x y z
N MET A 1 -37.72 25.76 15.78
CA MET A 1 -37.23 26.91 16.58
C MET A 1 -35.87 26.54 17.12
N ALA A 2 -34.79 27.07 16.54
CA ALA A 2 -33.43 26.86 17.06
C ALA A 2 -33.22 27.87 18.20
N GLN A 3 -33.00 27.40 19.43
CA GLN A 3 -32.62 28.25 20.55
C GLN A 3 -31.26 28.87 20.24
N ARG A 4 -31.22 30.20 20.17
CA ARG A 4 -29.98 30.99 20.26
C ARG A 4 -29.33 30.67 21.61
N GLY A 5 -28.32 29.81 21.61
CA GLY A 5 -27.42 29.68 22.75
C GLY A 5 -26.74 31.02 22.97
N ILE A 6 -27.14 31.73 24.02
CA ILE A 6 -26.43 32.92 24.48
C ILE A 6 -25.11 32.40 25.05
N GLN A 7 -24.01 32.51 24.28
CA GLN A 7 -22.68 32.29 24.85
C GLN A 7 -22.48 33.35 25.96
N PRO A 8 -22.23 32.94 27.21
CA PRO A 8 -21.92 33.89 28.27
C PRO A 8 -20.54 34.50 27.98
N ASP A 9 -20.49 35.84 27.95
CA ASP A 9 -19.28 36.65 27.83
C ASP A 9 -18.33 36.34 29.01
N SER A 10 -17.26 35.59 28.73
CA SER A 10 -16.33 35.05 29.73
C SER A 10 -15.60 36.15 30.52
N ALA A 11 -15.51 37.36 29.95
CA ALA A 11 -14.90 38.53 30.60
C ALA A 11 -15.66 38.99 31.86
N LYS A 12 -16.95 38.63 32.00
CA LYS A 12 -17.79 39.03 33.16
C LYS A 12 -17.54 38.19 34.42
N PHE A 13 -16.70 37.15 34.35
CA PHE A 13 -16.44 36.24 35.46
C PHE A 13 -14.98 36.24 35.95
N CYS A 14 -14.24 37.31 35.66
CA CYS A 14 -12.88 37.49 36.15
C CYS A 14 -12.86 38.17 37.52
N CYS A 15 -11.94 37.74 38.39
CA CYS A 15 -11.66 38.38 39.66
C CYS A 15 -10.92 39.70 39.41
N SER A 16 -11.39 40.81 39.95
CA SER A 16 -10.74 42.12 39.79
C SER A 16 -9.43 42.28 40.59
N ILE A 17 -9.09 41.32 41.46
CA ILE A 17 -7.83 41.33 42.25
C ILE A 17 -6.73 40.58 41.49
N CYS A 18 -6.95 39.32 41.11
CA CYS A 18 -5.94 38.51 40.41
C CYS A 18 -6.09 38.53 38.88
N LEU A 19 -7.17 39.12 38.35
CA LEU A 19 -7.50 39.24 36.93
C LEU A 19 -7.75 37.90 36.20
N ASP A 20 -7.73 36.79 36.92
CA ASP A 20 -8.08 35.46 36.43
C ASP A 20 -9.57 35.14 36.58
N LEU A 21 -10.04 34.10 35.87
CA LEU A 21 -11.36 33.50 36.11
C LEU A 21 -11.53 33.13 37.59
N LEU A 22 -12.68 33.47 38.18
CA LEU A 22 -12.95 33.25 39.59
C LEU A 22 -12.71 31.80 40.03
N LYS A 23 -11.82 31.60 41.02
CA LYS A 23 -11.57 30.32 41.69
C LYS A 23 -12.23 30.36 43.06
N ASP A 24 -13.14 29.42 43.33
CA ASP A 24 -14.01 29.44 44.51
C ASP A 24 -14.67 30.82 44.71
N PRO A 25 -15.56 31.23 43.78
CA PRO A 25 -16.13 32.57 43.77
C PRO A 25 -16.86 32.86 45.08
N VAL A 26 -16.59 34.04 45.65
CA VAL A 26 -17.33 34.59 46.79
C VAL A 26 -17.94 35.90 46.39
N THR A 27 -19.23 36.05 46.64
CA THR A 27 -19.95 37.30 46.45
C THR A 27 -20.09 37.99 47.81
N ILE A 28 -19.50 39.18 47.95
CA ILE A 28 -19.61 39.98 49.18
C ILE A 28 -20.91 40.83 49.14
N PRO A 29 -21.39 41.40 50.25
CA PRO A 29 -22.73 42.01 50.33
C PRO A 29 -23.02 43.14 49.33
N CYS A 30 -22.00 43.81 48.78
CA CYS A 30 -22.17 44.80 47.72
C CYS A 30 -22.40 44.20 46.31
N GLY A 31 -22.46 42.86 46.19
CA GLY A 31 -22.71 42.15 44.92
C GLY A 31 -21.47 41.89 44.06
N HIS A 32 -20.29 42.38 44.45
CA HIS A 32 -19.04 42.08 43.73
C HIS A 32 -18.51 40.70 44.11
N SER A 33 -17.90 40.01 43.13
CA SER A 33 -17.42 38.63 43.30
C SER A 33 -15.92 38.53 43.08
N TYR A 34 -15.26 37.74 43.93
CA TYR A 34 -13.81 37.56 43.96
C TYR A 34 -13.45 36.10 44.19
N CYS A 35 -12.20 35.70 43.93
CA CYS A 35 -11.69 34.44 44.42
C CYS A 35 -11.67 34.46 45.95
N MET A 36 -12.06 33.37 46.60
CA MET A 36 -12.07 33.25 48.07
C MET A 36 -10.73 33.66 48.70
N SER A 37 -9.61 33.16 48.15
CA SER A 37 -8.27 33.53 48.62
C SER A 37 -7.98 35.01 48.44
N CYS A 38 -8.23 35.56 47.24
CA CYS A 38 -7.91 36.94 46.93
C CYS A 38 -8.61 37.95 47.84
N ILE A 39 -9.91 37.76 48.13
CA ILE A 39 -10.63 38.67 49.04
C ILE A 39 -10.24 38.44 50.50
N LYS A 40 -9.91 37.20 50.87
CA LYS A 40 -9.43 36.86 52.20
C LYS A 40 -8.08 37.52 52.48
N ASP A 41 -7.11 37.37 51.57
CA ASP A 41 -5.79 37.99 51.66
C ASP A 41 -5.89 39.52 51.67
N CYS A 42 -6.80 40.09 50.88
CA CYS A 42 -7.05 41.53 50.86
C CYS A 42 -7.55 42.07 52.22
N TRP A 43 -8.31 41.27 52.96
CA TRP A 43 -8.82 41.62 54.30
C TRP A 43 -7.90 41.20 55.44
N ASP A 44 -7.02 40.22 55.24
CA ASP A 44 -6.09 39.68 56.23
C ASP A 44 -4.73 40.40 56.24
N GLY A 45 -4.46 41.28 55.27
CA GLY A 45 -3.15 41.94 55.08
C GLY A 45 -2.70 42.92 56.18
N GLU A 46 -3.54 43.27 57.16
CA GLU A 46 -3.18 44.11 58.31
C GLU A 46 -3.94 43.65 59.56
N GLU A 47 -3.24 43.13 60.58
CA GLU A 47 -3.79 42.47 61.78
C GLU A 47 -4.71 43.33 62.67
N HIS A 48 -4.96 44.61 62.33
CA HIS A 48 -5.76 45.56 63.12
C HIS A 48 -6.76 46.42 62.33
N LYS A 49 -7.27 45.95 61.18
CA LYS A 49 -8.37 46.65 60.47
C LYS A 49 -9.74 46.27 61.03
N GLU A 50 -10.35 47.18 61.80
CA GLU A 50 -11.76 47.04 62.24
C GLU A 50 -12.76 47.30 61.11
N ILE A 51 -12.34 47.87 59.98
CA ILE A 51 -13.18 48.24 58.83
C ILE A 51 -12.69 47.52 57.56
N TYR A 52 -13.58 46.76 56.92
CA TYR A 52 -13.27 46.00 55.70
C TYR A 52 -13.92 46.65 54.48
N SER A 53 -13.17 46.90 53.40
CA SER A 53 -13.70 47.54 52.20
C SER A 53 -13.72 46.62 50.98
N CYS A 54 -14.70 46.81 50.10
CA CYS A 54 -14.75 46.20 48.77
C CYS A 54 -13.66 46.81 47.84
N PRO A 55 -12.78 45.99 47.22
CA PRO A 55 -11.76 46.50 46.29
C PRO A 55 -12.30 47.28 45.07
N GLN A 56 -13.49 46.94 44.59
CA GLN A 56 -14.07 47.56 43.39
C GLN A 56 -14.86 48.84 43.68
N CYS A 57 -15.78 48.82 44.66
CA CYS A 57 -16.66 49.96 44.93
C CYS A 57 -16.34 50.72 46.23
N ARG A 58 -15.34 50.25 47.00
CA ARG A 58 -14.89 50.83 48.28
C ARG A 58 -15.94 50.88 49.39
N GLN A 59 -17.08 50.20 49.21
CA GLN A 59 -18.08 50.06 50.28
C GLN A 59 -17.46 49.35 51.49
N THR A 60 -17.67 49.91 52.68
CA THR A 60 -17.10 49.42 53.95
C THR A 60 -18.09 48.53 54.71
N PHE A 61 -17.57 47.57 55.48
CA PHE A 61 -18.32 46.59 56.24
C PHE A 61 -17.74 46.45 57.66
N THR A 62 -18.60 46.53 58.67
CA THR A 62 -18.32 46.24 60.09
C THR A 62 -19.56 45.55 60.70
N PRO A 63 -19.47 44.34 61.27
CA PRO A 63 -18.29 43.46 61.38
C PRO A 63 -17.87 42.86 60.02
N ARG A 64 -16.76 42.09 60.01
CA ARG A 64 -16.25 41.41 58.80
C ARG A 64 -17.34 40.56 58.13
N PRO A 65 -17.58 40.69 56.82
CA PRO A 65 -18.50 39.81 56.12
C PRO A 65 -18.02 38.36 56.16
N VAL A 66 -18.94 37.43 56.41
CA VAL A 66 -18.66 36.00 56.31
C VAL A 66 -18.51 35.63 54.84
N LEU A 67 -17.37 35.03 54.49
CA LEU A 67 -17.07 34.60 53.13
C LEU A 67 -17.63 33.20 52.89
N GLY A 68 -18.74 33.11 52.16
CA GLY A 68 -19.32 31.86 51.70
C GLY A 68 -19.08 31.67 50.20
N LYS A 69 -18.72 30.45 49.77
CA LYS A 69 -18.61 30.12 48.35
C LYS A 69 -19.98 30.26 47.68
N SER A 70 -20.04 31.04 46.61
CA SER A 70 -21.22 31.17 45.76
C SER A 70 -21.37 29.92 44.89
N THR A 71 -22.28 29.03 45.28
CA THR A 71 -22.52 27.76 44.58
C THR A 71 -23.02 27.99 43.16
N ILE A 72 -23.90 28.98 42.95
CA ILE A 72 -24.45 29.34 41.63
C ILE A 72 -23.33 29.81 40.69
N LEU A 73 -22.45 30.71 41.15
CA LEU A 73 -21.32 31.16 40.32
C LEU A 73 -20.33 30.04 40.07
N ALA A 74 -20.08 29.18 41.05
CA ALA A 74 -19.19 28.03 40.88
C ALA A 74 -19.76 27.04 39.85
N GLU A 75 -21.05 26.69 39.91
CA GLU A 75 -21.72 25.80 38.96
C GLU A 75 -21.71 26.39 37.55
N LEU A 76 -22.03 27.67 37.39
CA LEU A 76 -21.99 28.34 36.09
C LEU A 76 -20.58 28.32 35.49
N LEU A 77 -19.54 28.55 36.31
CA LEU A 77 -18.15 28.48 35.88
C LEU A 77 -17.72 27.06 35.49
N GLU A 78 -18.20 26.04 36.20
CA GLU A 78 -17.94 24.64 35.84
C GLU A 78 -18.65 24.24 34.55
N GLU A 79 -19.87 24.71 34.31
CA GLU A 79 -20.57 24.48 33.05
C GLU A 79 -19.88 25.19 31.87
N ILE A 80 -19.36 26.40 32.07
CA ILE A 80 -18.53 27.12 31.08
C ILE A 80 -17.23 26.33 30.78
N LYS A 81 -16.59 25.76 31.80
CA LYS A 81 -15.39 24.91 31.60
C LYS A 81 -15.73 23.61 30.85
N LYS A 82 -16.87 22.97 31.13
CA LYS A 82 -17.29 21.70 30.51
C LYS A 82 -17.75 21.87 29.06
N THR A 83 -18.41 22.98 28.72
CA THR A 83 -18.78 23.27 27.31
C THR A 83 -17.57 23.62 26.44
N GLY A 84 -16.39 23.87 27.03
CA GLY A 84 -15.13 24.15 26.34
C GLY A 84 -14.06 23.06 26.50
N LEU A 85 -14.39 21.78 26.29
CA LEU A 85 -13.40 20.70 26.41
C LEU A 85 -12.29 20.79 25.35
N GLN A 86 -11.04 20.82 25.86
CA GLN A 86 -9.76 20.43 25.24
C GLN A 86 -9.06 21.47 24.35
N THR A 87 -8.43 22.50 24.96
CA THR A 87 -6.97 22.77 24.90
C THR A 87 -6.63 24.05 25.69
N ALA A 88 -5.64 23.92 26.58
CA ALA A 88 -4.90 24.98 27.31
C ALA A 88 -5.64 25.81 28.40
N PRO A 89 -4.91 26.32 29.44
CA PRO A 89 -5.45 27.23 30.47
C PRO A 89 -6.00 28.52 29.84
N PRO A 90 -6.76 29.36 30.57
CA PRO A 90 -7.33 30.60 30.06
C PRO A 90 -6.25 31.68 29.82
N ASP A 91 -5.42 31.45 28.81
CA ASP A 91 -4.40 32.38 28.28
C ASP A 91 -5.02 33.25 27.17
N LEU A 92 -6.34 33.45 27.19
CA LEU A 92 -7.13 34.06 26.11
C LEU A 92 -6.79 35.54 25.82
N CYS A 93 -5.81 36.12 26.51
CA CYS A 93 -5.40 37.52 26.33
C CYS A 93 -3.93 37.69 25.95
N TYR A 94 -3.06 36.69 26.16
CA TYR A 94 -1.62 36.81 25.86
C TYR A 94 -1.28 36.23 24.49
N ALA A 95 -0.25 36.78 23.84
CA ALA A 95 0.20 36.27 22.54
C ALA A 95 0.96 34.95 22.73
N GLY A 96 0.41 33.84 22.23
CA GLY A 96 1.06 32.53 22.21
C GLY A 96 1.94 32.29 20.96
N PRO A 97 2.56 31.11 20.83
CA PRO A 97 3.31 30.74 19.64
C PRO A 97 2.45 30.80 18.37
N GLY A 98 2.80 31.69 17.44
CA GLY A 98 2.06 31.92 16.20
C GLY A 98 1.07 33.09 16.25
N ASP A 99 0.81 33.67 17.43
CA ASP A 99 0.01 34.89 17.56
C ASP A 99 0.84 36.15 17.27
N VAL A 100 0.17 37.19 16.78
CA VAL A 100 0.76 38.52 16.63
C VAL A 100 0.69 39.23 17.99
N ALA A 101 1.82 39.68 18.49
CA ALA A 101 1.88 40.40 19.75
C ALA A 101 1.56 41.89 19.58
N CYS A 102 0.93 42.51 20.57
CA CYS A 102 0.70 43.95 20.57
C CYS A 102 2.02 44.71 20.79
N ASP A 103 2.27 45.73 19.96
CA ASP A 103 3.52 46.49 19.98
C ASP A 103 3.62 47.50 21.13
N PHE A 104 2.49 47.87 21.72
CA PHE A 104 2.40 48.90 22.76
C PHE A 104 2.28 48.33 24.19
N CYS A 105 2.04 47.02 24.33
CA CYS A 105 2.02 46.38 25.65
C CYS A 105 3.41 46.42 26.30
N SER A 106 3.47 46.97 27.52
CA SER A 106 4.65 46.88 28.36
C SER A 106 4.70 45.53 29.08
N GLY A 107 5.84 44.84 29.06
CA GLY A 107 6.00 43.53 29.70
C GLY A 107 5.51 42.36 28.82
N ARG A 108 4.71 41.44 29.40
CA ARG A 108 4.15 40.30 28.66
C ARG A 108 3.12 40.82 27.64
N LYS A 109 3.39 40.63 26.36
CA LYS A 109 2.57 41.19 25.28
C LYS A 109 1.23 40.46 25.12
N LEU A 110 0.16 41.24 25.01
CA LEU A 110 -1.18 40.73 24.70
C LEU A 110 -1.28 40.36 23.22
N LYS A 111 -2.21 39.46 22.88
CA LYS A 111 -2.54 39.14 21.49
C LYS A 111 -3.12 40.36 20.79
N ALA A 112 -2.54 40.72 19.64
CA ALA A 112 -3.05 41.77 18.79
C ALA A 112 -4.28 41.28 18.02
N LEU A 113 -5.30 42.13 17.93
CA LEU A 113 -6.54 41.86 17.20
C LEU A 113 -6.50 42.49 15.82
N LYS A 114 -5.92 43.69 15.71
CA LYS A 114 -5.80 44.43 14.47
C LYS A 114 -4.40 45.02 14.31
N SER A 115 -3.96 45.12 13.07
CA SER A 115 -2.79 45.91 12.68
C SER A 115 -3.25 47.16 11.94
N CYS A 116 -2.61 48.28 12.22
CA CYS A 116 -2.85 49.55 11.54
C CYS A 116 -1.88 49.69 10.36
N LEU A 117 -2.41 49.84 9.15
CA LEU A 117 -1.59 50.03 7.94
C LEU A 117 -0.98 51.43 7.81
N VAL A 118 -1.31 52.35 8.72
CA VAL A 118 -0.77 53.72 8.77
C VAL A 118 0.27 53.83 9.89
N CYS A 119 -0.02 53.29 11.07
CA CYS A 119 0.92 53.27 12.19
C CYS A 119 1.95 52.14 12.09
N LEU A 120 1.76 51.20 11.16
CA LEU A 120 2.64 50.05 10.91
C LEU A 120 2.88 49.20 12.17
N ALA A 121 1.83 49.10 13.01
CA ALA A 121 1.89 48.45 14.31
C ALA A 121 0.63 47.63 14.58
N SER A 122 0.74 46.69 15.52
CA SER A 122 -0.29 45.74 15.93
C SER A 122 -0.79 46.03 17.34
N TYR A 123 -2.11 45.99 17.52
CA TYR A 123 -2.79 46.48 18.71
C TYR A 123 -3.67 45.39 19.32
N CYS A 124 -3.53 45.17 20.63
CA CYS A 124 -4.55 44.46 21.42
C CYS A 124 -5.78 45.35 21.59
N GLU A 125 -6.89 44.77 22.09
CA GLU A 125 -8.16 45.49 22.25
C GLU A 125 -8.01 46.85 22.94
N HIS A 126 -7.24 46.90 24.04
CA HIS A 126 -7.03 48.13 24.81
C HIS A 126 -6.30 49.22 24.00
N HIS A 127 -5.20 48.87 23.35
CA HIS A 127 -4.42 49.83 22.55
C HIS A 127 -5.08 50.14 21.20
N LEU A 128 -6.10 49.38 20.79
CA LEU A 128 -6.87 49.63 19.59
C LEU A 128 -7.94 50.72 19.80
N GLN A 129 -8.46 50.89 21.03
CA GLN A 129 -9.52 51.86 21.34
C GLN A 129 -9.27 53.30 20.83
N PRO A 130 -8.05 53.87 20.92
CA PRO A 130 -7.76 55.18 20.33
C PRO A 130 -8.08 55.29 18.84
N HIS A 131 -7.97 54.20 18.06
CA HIS A 131 -8.36 54.19 16.64
C HIS A 131 -9.88 54.27 16.43
N TYR A 132 -10.69 53.97 17.45
CA TYR A 132 -12.14 54.09 17.41
C TYR A 132 -12.66 55.36 18.06
N ASP A 133 -11.91 56.00 18.96
CA ASP A 133 -12.40 57.16 19.71
C ASP A 133 -11.84 58.48 19.20
N ILE A 134 -10.58 58.50 18.74
CA ILE A 134 -9.86 59.72 18.35
C ILE A 134 -10.10 60.04 16.87
N ALA A 135 -10.68 61.21 16.59
CA ALA A 135 -11.13 61.59 15.23
C ALA A 135 -10.03 61.51 14.14
N PRO A 136 -8.78 61.94 14.37
CA PRO A 136 -7.67 61.70 13.44
C PRO A 136 -7.39 60.21 13.17
N LEU A 137 -7.43 59.36 14.20
CA LEU A 137 -7.05 57.94 14.13
C LEU A 137 -8.15 57.05 13.54
N LYS A 138 -9.41 57.49 13.59
CA LYS A 138 -10.56 56.82 12.92
C LYS A 138 -10.37 56.61 11.42
N LYS A 139 -9.55 57.45 10.78
CA LYS A 139 -9.26 57.36 9.34
C LYS A 139 -8.23 56.29 9.02
N HIS A 140 -7.53 55.76 10.02
CA HIS A 140 -6.51 54.76 9.81
C HIS A 140 -7.14 53.43 9.41
N LYS A 141 -6.57 52.78 8.39
CA LYS A 141 -7.06 51.48 7.93
C LYS A 141 -6.53 50.37 8.83
N LEU A 142 -7.44 49.73 9.56
CA LEU A 142 -7.16 48.55 10.39
C LEU A 142 -7.43 47.26 9.59
N VAL A 143 -6.53 46.30 9.70
CA VAL A 143 -6.67 44.95 9.14
C VAL A 143 -6.52 43.92 10.25
N GLU A 144 -6.94 42.68 10.01
CA GLU A 144 -6.68 41.59 10.95
C GLU A 144 -5.17 41.46 11.22
N ALA A 145 -4.82 41.24 12.49
CA ALA A 145 -3.42 41.17 12.87
C ALA A 145 -2.72 40.03 12.12
N THR A 146 -1.62 40.35 11.44
CA THR A 146 -0.83 39.38 10.68
C THR A 146 0.62 39.37 11.15
N VAL A 147 1.18 38.17 11.31
CA VAL A 147 2.57 37.94 11.76
C VAL A 147 3.56 38.59 10.80
N LYS A 148 3.14 38.81 9.55
CA LYS A 148 3.97 39.28 8.44
C LYS A 148 3.62 40.71 8.03
N LEU A 149 3.22 41.57 8.98
CA LEU A 149 2.86 42.97 8.65
C LEU A 149 4.04 43.68 7.97
N GLN A 150 5.26 43.48 8.48
CA GLN A 150 6.48 44.08 7.94
C GLN A 150 6.82 43.59 6.53
N GLU A 151 6.47 42.34 6.18
CA GLU A 151 6.66 41.80 4.81
C GLU A 151 5.76 42.48 3.77
N ASN A 152 4.74 43.23 4.20
CA ASN A 152 3.85 43.98 3.32
C ASN A 152 4.24 45.46 3.18
N ILE A 153 5.36 45.88 3.80
CA ILE A 153 5.85 47.27 3.79
C ILE A 153 7.12 47.31 2.93
N CYS A 154 7.21 48.31 2.07
CA CYS A 154 8.38 48.52 1.23
C CYS A 154 9.56 48.99 2.10
N SER A 155 10.67 48.26 2.07
CA SER A 155 11.87 48.57 2.86
C SER A 155 12.52 49.92 2.52
N ASN A 156 12.31 50.42 1.29
CA ASN A 156 12.96 51.64 0.81
C ASN A 156 12.14 52.90 1.10
N HIS A 157 10.83 52.73 1.31
CA HIS A 157 9.86 53.84 1.32
C HIS A 157 8.93 53.84 2.54
N ASP A 158 8.99 52.81 3.39
CA ASP A 158 8.10 52.61 4.54
C ASP A 158 6.60 52.67 4.18
N GLU A 159 6.28 52.39 2.91
CA GLU A 159 4.94 52.43 2.35
C GLU A 159 4.39 51.03 2.10
N VAL A 160 3.08 50.86 2.32
CA VAL A 160 2.42 49.55 2.11
C VAL A 160 2.47 49.17 0.63
N MET A 161 2.97 47.97 0.35
CA MET A 161 3.04 47.42 -0.99
C MET A 161 1.65 46.99 -1.47
N LYS A 162 1.14 47.70 -2.48
CA LYS A 162 -0.22 47.50 -3.02
C LYS A 162 -0.21 47.22 -4.53
N ILE A 163 0.96 47.29 -5.15
CA ILE A 163 1.16 47.09 -6.58
C ILE A 163 1.97 45.81 -6.75
N PHE A 164 1.69 45.03 -7.78
CA PHE A 164 2.50 43.88 -8.19
C PHE A 164 3.13 44.21 -9.53
N CYS A 165 4.46 44.10 -9.60
CA CYS A 165 5.20 44.21 -10.84
C CYS A 165 5.29 42.82 -11.49
N ARG A 166 4.69 42.65 -12.68
CA ARG A 166 4.73 41.39 -13.43
C ARG A 166 6.08 41.15 -14.08
N THR A 167 6.80 42.21 -14.42
CA THR A 167 8.16 42.11 -14.97
C THR A 167 9.12 41.49 -13.96
N ASP A 168 9.08 41.95 -12.70
CA ASP A 168 10.00 41.50 -11.65
C ASP A 168 9.39 40.47 -10.68
N GLN A 169 8.11 40.13 -10.85
CA GLN A 169 7.37 39.15 -10.04
C GLN A 169 7.37 39.44 -8.53
N GLN A 170 7.21 40.71 -8.14
CA GLN A 170 7.22 41.13 -6.74
C GLN A 170 6.18 42.21 -6.42
N CYS A 171 5.77 42.25 -5.15
CA CYS A 171 4.95 43.34 -4.62
C CYS A 171 5.83 44.58 -4.38
N ILE A 172 5.34 45.76 -4.76
CA ILE A 172 6.01 47.05 -4.61
C ILE A 172 5.04 48.12 -4.09
N CYS A 173 5.58 49.24 -3.57
CA CYS A 173 4.79 50.41 -3.20
C CYS A 173 4.59 51.37 -4.40
N TYR A 174 3.79 52.43 -4.22
CA TYR A 174 3.53 53.41 -5.27
C TYR A 174 4.77 54.20 -5.68
N LEU A 175 5.67 54.52 -4.74
CA LEU A 175 6.92 55.25 -5.03
C LEU A 175 7.86 54.41 -5.89
N CYS A 176 8.09 53.14 -5.54
CA CYS A 176 8.83 52.18 -6.36
C CYS A 176 8.31 52.10 -7.81
N SER A 177 6.99 52.17 -8.00
CA SER A 177 6.38 52.13 -9.34
C SER A 177 6.69 53.37 -10.19
N MET A 178 6.99 54.51 -9.56
CA MET A 178 7.29 55.77 -10.24
C MET A 178 8.79 55.98 -10.47
N ASP A 179 9.62 55.28 -9.70
CA ASP A 179 11.09 55.36 -9.74
C ASP A 179 11.71 54.09 -10.36
N GLU A 180 12.11 53.12 -9.53
CA GLU A 180 12.89 51.94 -9.93
C GLU A 180 12.15 51.04 -10.94
N HIS A 181 10.83 50.91 -10.82
CA HIS A 181 9.99 50.08 -11.70
C HIS A 181 9.27 50.90 -12.77
N LYS A 182 9.77 52.10 -13.09
CA LYS A 182 9.15 52.98 -14.08
C LYS A 182 9.17 52.33 -15.47
N GLY A 183 7.97 52.15 -16.03
CA GLY A 183 7.77 51.54 -17.35
C GLY A 183 7.65 50.01 -17.33
N HIS A 184 7.70 49.36 -16.18
CA HIS A 184 7.40 47.93 -16.04
C HIS A 184 5.89 47.67 -16.10
N ASP A 185 5.51 46.43 -16.43
CA ASP A 185 4.11 46.00 -16.37
C ASP A 185 3.69 45.86 -14.91
N THR A 186 2.85 46.78 -14.45
CA THR A 186 2.42 46.88 -13.06
C THR A 186 0.91 46.88 -12.97
N VAL A 187 0.40 46.13 -12.00
CA VAL A 187 -1.04 46.01 -11.72
C VAL A 187 -1.26 46.12 -10.20
N SER A 188 -2.49 46.38 -9.76
CA SER A 188 -2.76 46.27 -8.31
C SER A 188 -2.56 44.83 -7.83
N ALA A 189 -1.99 44.65 -6.65
CA ALA A 189 -1.79 43.32 -6.06
C ALA A 189 -3.12 42.56 -5.88
N ALA A 190 -4.22 43.28 -5.64
CA ALA A 190 -5.55 42.68 -5.57
C ALA A 190 -6.04 42.12 -6.92
N ALA A 191 -5.75 42.81 -8.03
CA ALA A 191 -6.10 42.35 -9.36
C ALA A 191 -5.26 41.13 -9.77
N GLU A 192 -3.94 41.16 -9.58
CA GLU A 192 -3.06 40.03 -9.86
C GLU A 192 -3.46 38.79 -9.04
N ARG A 193 -3.73 38.98 -7.73
CA ARG A 193 -4.21 37.89 -6.88
C ARG A 193 -5.47 37.25 -7.44
N LYS A 194 -6.42 38.04 -7.94
CA LYS A 194 -7.67 37.51 -8.52
C LYS A 194 -7.40 36.66 -9.77
N GLU A 195 -6.43 37.02 -10.58
CA GLU A 195 -6.01 36.24 -11.75
C GLU A 195 -5.31 34.94 -11.34
N ARG A 196 -4.29 35.03 -10.48
CA ARG A 196 -3.56 33.85 -9.96
C ARG A 196 -4.45 32.90 -9.18
N GLN A 197 -5.45 33.40 -8.47
CA GLN A 197 -6.43 32.58 -7.76
C GLN A 197 -7.25 31.71 -8.73
N LYS A 198 -7.56 32.21 -9.94
CA LYS A 198 -8.26 31.43 -10.97
C LYS A 198 -7.35 30.35 -11.55
N GLU A 199 -6.10 30.69 -11.88
CA GLU A 199 -5.11 29.74 -12.38
C GLU A 199 -4.87 28.60 -11.37
N LEU A 200 -4.73 28.95 -10.09
CA LEU A 200 -4.58 27.99 -9.00
C LEU A 200 -5.80 27.06 -8.90
N GLY A 201 -7.01 27.58 -9.09
CA GLY A 201 -8.24 26.79 -9.14
C GLY A 201 -8.21 25.73 -10.25
N VAL A 202 -7.81 26.12 -11.47
CA VAL A 202 -7.67 25.20 -12.61
C VAL A 202 -6.59 24.16 -12.37
N SER A 203 -5.42 24.55 -11.85
CA SER A 203 -4.33 23.62 -11.52
C SER A 203 -4.76 22.61 -10.46
N ARG A 204 -5.44 23.08 -9.40
CA ARG A 204 -5.99 22.22 -8.35
C ARG A 204 -7.00 21.21 -8.90
N GLN A 205 -7.90 21.63 -9.80
CA GLN A 205 -8.84 20.72 -10.46
C GLN A 205 -8.12 19.65 -11.29
N LYS A 206 -7.08 20.02 -12.06
CA LYS A 206 -6.27 19.06 -12.83
C LYS A 206 -5.58 18.03 -11.92
N ILE A 207 -5.03 18.48 -10.79
CA ILE A 207 -4.40 17.57 -9.81
C ILE A 207 -5.45 16.64 -9.21
N GLN A 208 -6.62 17.14 -8.81
CA GLN A 208 -7.70 16.32 -8.28
C GLN A 208 -8.17 15.26 -9.29
N GLN A 209 -8.29 15.63 -10.57
CA GLN A 209 -8.62 14.68 -11.63
C GLN A 209 -7.56 13.59 -11.76
N ARG A 210 -6.27 13.97 -11.80
CA ARG A 210 -5.17 13.00 -11.86
C ARG A 210 -5.15 12.07 -10.65
N ILE A 211 -5.41 12.57 -9.45
CA ILE A 211 -5.52 11.74 -8.24
C ILE A 211 -6.62 10.71 -8.43
N GLN A 212 -7.81 11.12 -8.86
CA GLN A 212 -8.94 10.20 -9.07
C GLN A 212 -8.64 9.15 -10.14
N ASP A 213 -7.98 9.52 -11.23
CA ASP A 213 -7.65 8.59 -12.31
C ASP A 213 -6.56 7.61 -11.86
N THR A 214 -5.50 8.10 -11.21
CA THR A 214 -4.47 7.23 -10.62
C THR A 214 -5.03 6.31 -9.53
N GLU A 215 -5.98 6.77 -8.71
CA GLU A 215 -6.68 5.92 -7.73
C GLU A 215 -7.49 4.81 -8.41
N LYS A 216 -8.06 5.04 -9.60
CA LYS A 216 -8.71 3.98 -10.39
C LYS A 216 -7.69 3.00 -10.94
N ASP A 217 -6.57 3.50 -11.50
CA ASP A 217 -5.50 2.66 -12.05
C ASP A 217 -4.92 1.73 -10.97
N VAL A 218 -4.72 2.25 -9.75
CA VAL A 218 -4.27 1.44 -8.60
C VAL A 218 -5.27 0.32 -8.28
N LYS A 219 -6.58 0.58 -8.33
CA LYS A 219 -7.61 -0.45 -8.09
C LYS A 219 -7.60 -1.52 -9.18
N VAL A 220 -7.43 -1.14 -10.45
CA VAL A 220 -7.30 -2.10 -11.55
C VAL A 220 -6.06 -2.98 -11.36
N LEU A 221 -4.92 -2.39 -11.00
CA LEU A 221 -3.71 -3.15 -10.71
C LEU A 221 -3.86 -4.10 -9.51
N GLN A 222 -4.59 -3.69 -8.47
CA GLN A 222 -4.90 -4.57 -7.34
C GLN A 222 -5.72 -5.79 -7.79
N GLN A 223 -6.73 -5.58 -8.64
CA GLN A 223 -7.52 -6.67 -9.21
C GLN A 223 -6.69 -7.59 -10.11
N GLU A 224 -5.79 -7.03 -10.93
CA GLU A 224 -4.90 -7.81 -11.79
C GLU A 224 -3.95 -8.68 -10.96
N VAL A 225 -3.41 -8.16 -9.86
CA VAL A 225 -2.57 -8.94 -8.93
C VAL A 225 -3.37 -10.08 -8.31
N GLU A 226 -4.62 -9.85 -7.89
CA GLU A 226 -5.49 -10.92 -7.39
C GLU A 226 -5.75 -11.98 -8.47
N GLU A 227 -5.96 -11.57 -9.72
CA GLU A 227 -6.18 -12.48 -10.84
C GLU A 227 -4.95 -13.32 -11.18
N ILE A 228 -3.75 -12.71 -11.16
CA ILE A 228 -2.48 -13.43 -11.34
C ILE A 228 -2.33 -14.53 -10.30
N ASN A 229 -2.54 -14.20 -9.02
CA ASN A 229 -2.43 -15.18 -7.94
C ASN A 229 -3.45 -16.31 -8.12
N ARG A 230 -4.72 -15.96 -8.41
CA ARG A 230 -5.78 -16.94 -8.66
C ARG A 230 -5.46 -17.85 -9.84
N SER A 231 -4.93 -17.29 -10.92
CA SER A 231 -4.55 -18.06 -12.10
C SER A 231 -3.35 -18.96 -11.84
N ALA A 232 -2.36 -18.49 -11.07
CA ALA A 232 -1.19 -19.29 -10.69
C ALA A 232 -1.60 -20.46 -9.78
N ASP A 233 -2.40 -20.20 -8.75
CA ASP A 233 -2.92 -21.22 -7.84
C ASP A 233 -3.72 -22.27 -8.62
N LYS A 234 -4.56 -21.83 -9.58
CA LYS A 234 -5.32 -22.75 -10.42
C LYS A 234 -4.42 -23.62 -11.29
N ALA A 235 -3.39 -23.03 -11.91
CA ALA A 235 -2.43 -23.79 -12.72
C ALA A 235 -1.65 -24.82 -11.88
N VAL A 236 -1.32 -24.49 -10.62
CA VAL A 236 -0.71 -25.43 -9.68
C VAL A 236 -1.68 -26.58 -9.36
N GLU A 237 -2.92 -26.28 -8.98
CA GLU A 237 -3.95 -27.29 -8.68
C GLU A 237 -4.16 -28.25 -9.85
N ASP A 238 -4.37 -27.71 -11.06
CA ASP A 238 -4.58 -28.51 -12.27
C ASP A 238 -3.33 -29.37 -12.59
N SER A 239 -2.12 -28.84 -12.36
CA SER A 239 -0.88 -29.58 -12.55
C SER A 239 -0.73 -30.71 -11.53
N GLU A 240 -1.06 -30.47 -10.26
CA GLU A 240 -1.02 -31.48 -9.20
C GLU A 240 -2.02 -32.62 -9.46
N GLU A 241 -3.20 -32.31 -9.98
CA GLU A 241 -4.18 -33.32 -10.40
C GLU A 241 -3.60 -34.23 -11.49
N ILE A 242 -3.02 -33.64 -12.55
CA ILE A 242 -2.40 -34.39 -13.65
C ILE A 242 -1.25 -35.27 -13.15
N PHE A 243 -0.36 -34.75 -12.30
CA PHE A 243 0.73 -35.55 -11.73
C PHE A 243 0.21 -36.68 -10.84
N THR A 244 -0.87 -36.43 -10.09
CA THR A 244 -1.52 -37.47 -9.28
C THR A 244 -2.06 -38.59 -10.15
N GLU A 245 -2.74 -38.27 -11.26
CA GLU A 245 -3.20 -39.27 -12.23
C GLU A 245 -2.04 -40.11 -12.78
N LEU A 246 -0.92 -39.47 -13.16
CA LEU A 246 0.27 -40.17 -13.65
C LEU A 246 0.86 -41.12 -12.59
N ILE A 247 0.96 -40.68 -11.33
CA ILE A 247 1.44 -41.51 -10.22
C ILE A 247 0.54 -42.73 -10.05
N THR A 248 -0.78 -42.54 -10.02
CA THR A 248 -1.73 -43.67 -9.86
C THR A 248 -1.63 -44.68 -11.01
N LEU A 249 -1.40 -44.21 -12.25
CA LEU A 249 -1.18 -45.09 -13.40
C LEU A 249 0.10 -45.91 -13.24
N ILE A 250 1.21 -45.28 -12.83
CA ILE A 250 2.49 -45.95 -12.60
C ILE A 250 2.37 -46.98 -11.47
N GLU A 251 1.70 -46.64 -10.37
CA GLU A 251 1.45 -47.56 -9.26
C GLU A 251 0.61 -48.76 -9.69
N LYS A 252 -0.41 -48.55 -10.52
CA LYS A 252 -1.20 -49.62 -11.11
C LYS A 252 -0.33 -50.55 -11.96
N ARG A 253 0.49 -50.00 -12.86
CA ARG A 253 1.41 -50.80 -13.70
C ARG A 253 2.44 -51.57 -12.86
N ARG A 254 2.95 -50.96 -11.79
CA ARG A 254 3.82 -51.64 -10.82
C ARG A 254 3.11 -52.85 -10.20
N SER A 255 1.84 -52.71 -9.81
CA SER A 255 1.05 -53.82 -9.27
C SER A 255 0.82 -54.92 -10.32
N ASP A 256 0.51 -54.56 -11.56
CA ASP A 256 0.30 -55.50 -12.68
C ASP A 256 1.55 -56.37 -12.91
N VAL A 257 2.73 -55.73 -13.02
CA VAL A 257 4.01 -56.44 -13.21
C VAL A 257 4.31 -57.37 -12.03
N LYS A 258 4.10 -56.90 -10.78
CA LYS A 258 4.26 -57.73 -9.59
C LYS A 258 3.35 -58.95 -9.64
N GLN A 259 2.09 -58.79 -10.01
CA GLN A 259 1.13 -59.88 -10.09
C GLN A 259 1.52 -60.90 -11.18
N GLN A 260 1.94 -60.43 -12.35
CA GLN A 260 2.40 -61.31 -13.43
C GLN A 260 3.61 -62.15 -13.01
N ILE A 261 4.62 -61.54 -12.39
CA ILE A 261 5.80 -62.26 -11.87
C ILE A 261 5.37 -63.34 -10.86
N ARG A 262 4.48 -63.00 -9.92
CA ARG A 262 4.02 -63.96 -8.89
C ARG A 262 3.16 -65.09 -9.48
N SER A 263 2.35 -64.79 -10.49
CA SER A 263 1.56 -65.80 -11.20
C SER A 263 2.48 -66.78 -11.93
N GLN A 264 3.44 -66.27 -12.71
CA GLN A 264 4.40 -67.11 -13.42
C GLN A 264 5.26 -67.93 -12.45
N GLN A 265 5.75 -67.29 -11.38
CA GLN A 265 6.51 -67.99 -10.32
C GLN A 265 5.72 -69.17 -9.76
N LYS A 266 4.44 -68.98 -9.43
CA LYS A 266 3.60 -70.05 -8.88
C LYS A 266 3.43 -71.20 -9.87
N GLU A 267 3.20 -70.89 -11.14
CA GLU A 267 3.05 -71.89 -12.20
C GLU A 267 4.34 -72.69 -12.41
N GLU A 268 5.50 -72.01 -12.56
CA GLU A 268 6.80 -72.67 -12.73
C GLU A 268 7.15 -73.55 -11.53
N VAL A 269 6.91 -73.07 -10.30
CA VAL A 269 7.14 -73.85 -9.09
C VAL A 269 6.25 -75.09 -9.06
N SER A 270 4.97 -74.96 -9.38
CA SER A 270 4.05 -76.11 -9.45
C SER A 270 4.50 -77.15 -10.49
N ARG A 271 4.99 -76.72 -11.66
CA ARG A 271 5.53 -77.63 -12.68
C ARG A 271 6.81 -78.32 -12.20
N ALA A 272 7.69 -77.61 -11.52
CA ALA A 272 8.90 -78.17 -10.94
C ALA A 272 8.59 -79.20 -9.84
N GLU A 273 7.61 -78.91 -8.97
CA GLU A 273 7.12 -79.83 -7.93
C GLU A 273 6.53 -81.12 -8.53
N GLU A 274 5.78 -81.02 -9.63
CA GLU A 274 5.24 -82.21 -10.33
C GLU A 274 6.35 -83.11 -10.88
N VAL A 275 7.37 -82.51 -11.52
CA VAL A 275 8.54 -83.26 -12.01
C VAL A 275 9.31 -83.87 -10.84
N GLN A 276 9.49 -83.11 -9.75
CA GLN A 276 10.15 -83.62 -8.55
C GLN A 276 9.42 -84.84 -7.98
N GLU A 277 8.09 -84.82 -7.94
CA GLU A 277 7.30 -85.94 -7.42
C GLU A 277 7.39 -87.18 -8.30
N LYS A 278 7.35 -87.02 -9.63
CA LYS A 278 7.60 -88.11 -10.59
C LYS A 278 8.98 -88.74 -10.38
N LEU A 279 10.03 -87.94 -10.20
CA LEU A 279 11.38 -88.44 -9.91
C LEU A 279 11.46 -89.16 -8.56
N LYS A 280 10.77 -88.67 -7.52
CA LYS A 280 10.72 -89.38 -6.22
C LYS A 280 10.04 -90.74 -6.33
N GLN A 281 8.98 -90.84 -7.12
CA GLN A 281 8.28 -92.11 -7.39
C GLN A 281 9.19 -93.09 -8.15
N GLU A 282 9.88 -92.63 -9.19
CA GLU A 282 10.85 -93.44 -9.94
C GLU A 282 12.00 -93.93 -9.03
N ILE A 283 12.54 -93.06 -8.17
CA ILE A 283 13.56 -93.46 -7.18
C ILE A 283 13.02 -94.54 -6.24
N ALA A 284 11.77 -94.43 -5.78
CA ALA A 284 11.17 -95.44 -4.89
C ALA A 284 10.99 -96.79 -5.60
N GLU A 285 10.56 -96.79 -6.87
CA GLU A 285 10.44 -98.00 -7.68
C GLU A 285 11.80 -98.65 -7.97
N LEU A 286 12.81 -97.83 -8.33
CA LEU A 286 14.17 -98.31 -8.55
C LEU A 286 14.76 -98.92 -7.27
N ARG A 287 14.58 -98.28 -6.11
CA ARG A 287 15.02 -98.84 -4.82
C ARG A 287 14.33 -100.16 -4.47
N ARG A 288 13.04 -100.31 -4.79
CA ARG A 288 12.33 -101.58 -4.60
C ARG A 288 12.93 -102.67 -5.49
N LYS A 289 13.12 -102.38 -6.78
CA LYS A 289 13.72 -103.32 -7.74
C LYS A 289 15.14 -103.73 -7.35
N ASP A 290 15.95 -102.77 -6.89
CA ASP A 290 17.30 -103.02 -6.38
C ASP A 290 17.29 -104.00 -5.20
N ALA A 291 16.40 -103.81 -4.23
CA ALA A 291 16.25 -104.73 -3.10
C ALA A 291 15.80 -106.14 -3.50
N GLU A 292 14.89 -106.27 -4.49
CA GLU A 292 14.44 -107.56 -5.03
C GLU A 292 15.59 -108.29 -5.75
N LEU A 293 16.40 -107.57 -6.53
CA LEU A 293 17.58 -108.12 -7.20
C LEU A 293 18.65 -108.56 -6.19
N GLU A 294 18.88 -107.76 -5.14
CA GLU A 294 19.81 -108.10 -4.06
C GLU A 294 19.35 -109.34 -3.29
N GLN A 295 18.05 -109.49 -3.02
CA GLN A 295 17.54 -110.70 -2.39
C GLN A 295 17.71 -111.94 -3.28
N LEU A 296 17.47 -111.81 -4.58
CA LEU A 296 17.64 -112.91 -5.53
C LEU A 296 19.11 -113.33 -5.66
N SER A 297 20.05 -112.37 -5.63
CA SER A 297 21.50 -112.64 -5.75
C SER A 297 22.05 -113.49 -4.58
N HIS A 298 21.43 -113.41 -3.40
CA HIS A 298 21.78 -114.19 -2.22
C HIS A 298 21.09 -115.55 -2.11
N THR A 299 20.26 -115.94 -3.08
CA THR A 299 19.53 -117.21 -3.03
C THR A 299 20.41 -118.40 -3.43
N GLU A 300 20.53 -119.41 -2.56
CA GLU A 300 21.30 -120.64 -2.84
C GLU A 300 20.55 -121.64 -3.76
N ASP A 301 19.23 -121.50 -3.90
CA ASP A 301 18.40 -122.32 -4.80
C ASP A 301 18.56 -121.87 -6.27
N HIS A 302 19.34 -122.64 -7.02
CA HIS A 302 19.63 -122.39 -8.43
C HIS A 302 18.39 -122.39 -9.33
N ILE A 303 17.33 -123.15 -8.98
CA ILE A 303 16.10 -123.19 -9.79
C ILE A 303 15.29 -121.92 -9.55
N HIS A 304 15.14 -121.50 -8.28
CA HIS A 304 14.46 -120.25 -7.92
C HIS A 304 15.15 -119.03 -8.54
N PHE A 305 16.48 -119.00 -8.56
CA PHE A 305 17.26 -117.94 -9.23
C PHE A 305 16.91 -117.87 -10.72
N LEU A 306 17.05 -118.99 -11.44
CA LEU A 306 16.84 -119.03 -12.90
C LEU A 306 15.39 -118.75 -13.31
N GLN A 307 14.41 -119.11 -12.47
CA GLN A 307 13.00 -118.84 -12.75
C GLN A 307 12.62 -117.36 -12.57
N ASN A 308 13.18 -116.67 -11.57
CA ASN A 308 12.81 -115.28 -11.27
C ASN A 308 13.72 -114.24 -11.95
N TYR A 309 14.94 -114.61 -12.34
CA TYR A 309 15.91 -113.70 -12.97
C TYR A 309 15.39 -113.02 -14.25
N PRO A 310 14.74 -113.71 -15.22
CA PRO A 310 14.26 -113.08 -16.45
C PRO A 310 13.20 -111.99 -16.20
N SER A 311 12.32 -112.19 -15.22
CA SER A 311 11.25 -111.24 -14.87
C SER A 311 11.79 -109.96 -14.25
N LEU A 312 12.89 -110.04 -13.49
CA LEU A 312 13.52 -108.87 -12.88
C LEU A 312 14.48 -108.15 -13.84
N SER A 313 15.16 -108.89 -14.73
CA SER A 313 16.10 -108.34 -15.71
C SER A 313 15.42 -107.49 -16.80
N CYS A 314 14.19 -107.82 -17.22
CA CYS A 314 13.46 -107.02 -18.21
C CYS A 314 12.92 -105.69 -17.64
N LEU A 315 12.95 -105.49 -16.32
CA LEU A 315 12.43 -104.30 -15.66
C LEU A 315 13.49 -103.19 -15.46
N SER A 316 14.78 -103.46 -15.72
CA SER A 316 15.86 -102.46 -15.62
C SER A 316 16.02 -101.61 -16.88
N GLU A 317 15.53 -102.09 -18.03
CA GLU A 317 15.56 -101.38 -19.32
C GLU A 317 14.33 -100.47 -19.46
N SER A 318 14.19 -99.49 -18.56
CA SER A 318 13.23 -98.41 -18.81
C SER A 318 13.84 -97.40 -19.78
N THR A 319 13.36 -97.38 -21.02
CA THR A 319 13.82 -96.47 -22.08
C THR A 319 13.35 -95.02 -21.89
N ASP A 320 12.36 -94.79 -21.02
CA ASP A 320 11.72 -93.48 -20.82
C ASP A 320 12.08 -92.90 -19.44
N SER A 321 13.36 -92.63 -19.20
CA SER A 321 13.76 -91.91 -17.98
C SER A 321 13.43 -90.41 -18.13
N PRO A 322 12.68 -89.78 -17.20
CA PRO A 322 12.36 -88.34 -17.22
C PRO A 322 13.59 -87.44 -17.07
N SER A 323 14.74 -88.02 -16.75
CA SER A 323 15.96 -87.33 -16.30
C SER A 323 16.69 -86.53 -17.39
N ALA A 324 16.38 -86.73 -18.67
CA ALA A 324 17.19 -86.19 -19.77
C ALA A 324 16.93 -84.71 -20.14
N ASN A 325 15.87 -84.06 -19.62
CA ASN A 325 15.47 -82.72 -20.09
C ASN A 325 15.21 -81.70 -18.96
N ILE A 326 16.02 -81.69 -17.89
CA ILE A 326 16.00 -80.57 -16.94
C ILE A 326 16.85 -79.43 -17.51
N ARG A 327 16.22 -78.52 -18.25
CA ARG A 327 16.90 -77.33 -18.79
C ARG A 327 17.22 -76.34 -17.64
N PRO A 328 18.43 -75.75 -17.59
CA PRO A 328 18.73 -74.66 -16.66
C PRO A 328 17.83 -73.47 -16.97
N LEU A 329 17.16 -72.94 -15.95
CA LEU A 329 16.15 -71.90 -16.11
C LEU A 329 16.73 -70.51 -15.81
N SER A 330 16.54 -69.58 -16.74
CA SER A 330 16.71 -68.13 -16.56
C SER A 330 15.35 -67.54 -16.18
N TYR A 331 15.09 -67.33 -14.89
CA TYR A 331 13.70 -67.19 -14.44
C TYR A 331 13.08 -65.79 -14.62
N PHE A 332 13.79 -64.68 -14.35
CA PHE A 332 13.18 -63.34 -14.38
C PHE A 332 14.16 -62.17 -14.67
N GLU A 333 15.41 -62.43 -15.06
CA GLU A 333 16.40 -61.38 -15.32
C GLU A 333 15.95 -60.44 -16.46
N ASP A 334 15.35 -61.01 -17.50
CA ASP A 334 14.79 -60.27 -18.64
C ASP A 334 13.66 -59.31 -18.23
N VAL A 335 12.90 -59.63 -17.19
CA VAL A 335 11.85 -58.74 -16.66
C VAL A 335 12.49 -57.50 -16.04
N THR A 336 13.60 -57.67 -15.33
CA THR A 336 14.33 -56.54 -14.72
C THR A 336 14.97 -55.66 -15.79
N ALA A 337 15.50 -56.27 -16.86
CA ALA A 337 16.01 -55.55 -18.01
C ALA A 337 14.90 -54.74 -18.72
N ALA A 338 13.74 -55.35 -18.97
CA ALA A 338 12.60 -54.68 -19.60
C ALA A 338 12.04 -53.52 -18.76
N VAL A 339 11.94 -53.68 -17.44
CA VAL A 339 11.52 -52.59 -16.53
C VAL A 339 12.56 -51.47 -16.48
N SER A 340 13.85 -51.80 -16.58
CA SER A 340 14.92 -50.80 -16.66
C SER A 340 14.87 -50.01 -17.97
N GLU A 341 14.59 -50.66 -19.10
CA GLU A 341 14.41 -49.97 -20.39
C GLU A 341 13.19 -49.03 -20.35
N LEU A 342 12.09 -49.43 -19.72
CA LEU A 342 10.93 -48.56 -19.50
C LEU A 342 11.28 -47.32 -18.67
N ARG A 343 12.11 -47.46 -17.62
CA ARG A 343 12.57 -46.34 -16.80
C ARG A 343 13.33 -45.32 -17.64
N GLU A 344 14.32 -45.75 -18.41
CA GLU A 344 15.12 -44.84 -19.25
C GLU A 344 14.23 -44.07 -20.23
N LYS A 345 13.31 -44.77 -20.92
CA LYS A 345 12.35 -44.15 -21.85
C LYS A 345 11.46 -43.10 -21.17
N LEU A 346 10.97 -43.38 -19.96
CA LEU A 346 10.16 -42.42 -19.20
C LEU A 346 11.00 -41.22 -18.77
N GLN A 347 12.25 -41.43 -18.36
CA GLN A 347 13.14 -40.36 -17.91
C GLN A 347 13.51 -39.40 -19.05
N ASP A 348 13.77 -39.93 -20.25
CA ASP A 348 14.04 -39.14 -21.45
C ASP A 348 12.84 -38.27 -21.83
N LEU A 349 11.64 -38.87 -21.88
CA LEU A 349 10.39 -38.15 -22.19
C LEU A 349 10.10 -37.05 -21.17
N LEU A 350 10.26 -37.34 -19.88
CA LEU A 350 10.07 -36.35 -18.82
C LEU A 350 11.06 -35.19 -18.95
N SER A 351 12.31 -35.47 -19.29
CA SER A 351 13.34 -34.42 -19.45
C SER A 351 13.06 -33.49 -20.62
N GLU A 352 12.60 -34.03 -21.75
CA GLU A 352 12.22 -33.25 -22.93
C GLU A 352 11.01 -32.35 -22.63
N GLU A 353 9.93 -32.93 -22.10
CA GLU A 353 8.70 -32.19 -21.83
C GLU A 353 8.86 -31.18 -20.68
N TRP A 354 9.69 -31.49 -19.68
CA TRP A 354 9.99 -30.56 -18.59
C TRP A 354 10.57 -29.24 -19.10
N SER A 355 11.42 -29.29 -20.13
CA SER A 355 11.99 -28.08 -20.73
C SER A 355 10.90 -27.20 -21.36
N LYS A 356 9.88 -27.80 -21.98
CA LYS A 356 8.74 -27.08 -22.57
C LYS A 356 7.87 -26.45 -21.49
N ILE A 357 7.54 -27.21 -20.43
CA ILE A 357 6.79 -26.72 -19.27
C ILE A 357 7.51 -25.53 -18.62
N SER A 358 8.82 -25.67 -18.37
CA SER A 358 9.63 -24.61 -17.79
C SER A 358 9.62 -23.33 -18.63
N LEU A 359 9.68 -23.45 -19.96
CA LEU A 359 9.58 -22.30 -20.86
C LEU A 359 8.23 -21.61 -20.75
N THR A 360 7.14 -22.38 -20.73
CA THR A 360 5.77 -21.83 -20.58
C THR A 360 5.61 -21.07 -19.26
N VAL A 361 6.14 -21.60 -18.15
CA VAL A 361 6.11 -20.91 -16.85
C VAL A 361 6.90 -19.60 -16.88
N THR A 362 8.09 -19.59 -17.49
CA THR A 362 8.93 -18.38 -17.59
C THR A 362 8.42 -17.35 -18.60
N GLY A 363 7.56 -17.75 -19.54
CA GLY A 363 7.00 -16.88 -20.59
C GLY A 363 5.76 -16.10 -20.18
N VAL A 364 5.32 -16.20 -18.91
CA VAL A 364 4.17 -15.47 -18.37
C VAL A 364 4.56 -14.00 -18.12
N ASP A 365 4.35 -13.14 -19.13
CA ASP A 365 4.55 -11.69 -19.04
C ASP A 365 3.21 -11.00 -18.75
N VAL A 366 3.01 -10.50 -17.53
CA VAL A 366 1.69 -10.02 -17.09
C VAL A 366 1.63 -8.53 -16.80
N LEU A 367 2.75 -7.83 -16.60
CA LEU A 367 2.68 -6.51 -15.93
C LEU A 367 3.55 -5.39 -16.48
N LEU A 368 4.33 -5.60 -17.54
CA LEU A 368 5.16 -4.51 -18.07
C LEU A 368 4.59 -4.01 -19.38
N SER A 369 4.40 -2.68 -19.46
CA SER A 369 4.38 -2.00 -20.76
C SER A 369 5.47 -2.63 -21.62
N GLN A 370 5.13 -3.04 -22.85
CA GLN A 370 6.08 -3.72 -23.72
C GLN A 370 7.44 -3.03 -23.58
N PRO A 371 8.52 -3.78 -23.24
CA PRO A 371 9.81 -3.18 -23.00
C PRO A 371 10.10 -2.22 -24.15
N GLU A 372 10.48 -0.98 -23.84
CA GLU A 372 10.78 0.02 -24.87
C GLU A 372 11.67 -0.67 -25.91
N PRO A 373 11.29 -0.62 -27.20
CA PRO A 373 12.01 -1.33 -28.25
C PRO A 373 13.50 -0.97 -28.14
N LYS A 374 14.36 -1.96 -27.91
CA LYS A 374 15.83 -1.81 -27.77
C LYS A 374 16.54 -2.20 -29.06
N THR A 375 15.91 -3.04 -29.88
CA THR A 375 16.47 -3.48 -31.15
C THR A 375 15.77 -2.83 -32.33
N ARG A 376 16.51 -2.68 -33.44
CA ARG A 376 15.94 -2.16 -34.70
C ARG A 376 14.72 -2.98 -35.17
N ALA A 377 14.70 -4.28 -34.92
CA ALA A 377 13.59 -5.17 -35.30
C ALA A 377 12.31 -4.85 -34.51
N GLU A 378 12.43 -4.55 -33.21
CA GLU A 378 11.31 -4.15 -32.37
C GLU A 378 10.74 -2.77 -32.79
N PHE A 379 11.61 -1.79 -33.09
CA PHE A 379 11.16 -0.48 -33.58
C PHE A 379 10.41 -0.55 -34.92
N LEU A 380 10.78 -1.47 -35.80
CA LEU A 380 10.15 -1.62 -37.12
C LEU A 380 8.68 -2.04 -37.03
N GLN A 381 8.25 -2.66 -35.93
CA GLN A 381 6.84 -3.01 -35.69
C GLN A 381 5.94 -1.76 -35.57
N TYR A 382 6.51 -0.64 -35.14
CA TYR A 382 5.83 0.66 -35.05
C TYR A 382 6.08 1.56 -36.27
N SER A 383 6.72 1.03 -37.32
CA SER A 383 6.97 1.81 -38.53
C SER A 383 5.65 2.14 -39.22
N CYS A 384 5.35 3.43 -39.32
CA CYS A 384 4.22 3.93 -40.06
C CYS A 384 4.70 4.89 -41.16
N HIS A 385 3.94 4.96 -42.24
CA HIS A 385 4.23 5.89 -43.32
C HIS A 385 3.72 7.27 -42.91
N ILE A 386 4.63 8.13 -42.44
CA ILE A 386 4.30 9.50 -42.04
C ILE A 386 4.07 10.35 -43.30
N THR A 387 2.90 10.98 -43.38
CA THR A 387 2.59 12.02 -44.37
C THR A 387 2.46 13.36 -43.66
N LEU A 388 3.12 14.38 -44.20
CA LEU A 388 3.09 15.74 -43.66
C LEU A 388 1.87 16.47 -44.20
N ASP A 389 1.16 17.19 -43.34
CA ASP A 389 -0.02 17.97 -43.76
C ASP A 389 0.42 19.25 -44.51
N PRO A 390 0.04 19.41 -45.79
CA PRO A 390 0.39 20.59 -46.57
C PRO A 390 -0.16 21.90 -46.00
N ASN A 391 -1.25 21.85 -45.24
CA ASN A 391 -1.94 23.05 -44.73
C ASN A 391 -1.30 23.63 -43.47
N THR A 392 -0.51 22.83 -42.75
CA THR A 392 0.20 23.23 -41.53
C THR A 392 1.71 23.43 -41.76
N THR A 393 2.17 23.22 -42.99
CA THR A 393 3.58 23.36 -43.36
C THR A 393 4.05 24.82 -43.33
N HIS A 394 5.16 25.08 -42.64
CA HIS A 394 5.77 26.41 -42.54
C HIS A 394 6.15 26.96 -43.93
N ARG A 395 6.03 28.27 -44.15
CA ARG A 395 6.16 28.92 -45.49
C ARG A 395 7.50 28.72 -46.21
N GLN A 396 8.54 28.34 -45.47
CA GLN A 396 9.89 28.07 -45.98
C GLN A 396 10.17 26.59 -46.20
N LEU A 397 9.17 25.73 -46.00
CA LEU A 397 9.27 24.29 -46.18
C LEU A 397 8.42 23.87 -47.39
N SER A 398 8.96 23.01 -48.24
CA SER A 398 8.26 22.45 -49.40
C SER A 398 8.22 20.93 -49.28
N LEU A 399 7.05 20.38 -49.57
CA LEU A 399 6.78 18.94 -49.52
C LEU A 399 6.93 18.32 -50.92
N SER A 400 7.49 17.12 -50.99
CA SER A 400 7.58 16.27 -52.20
C SER A 400 7.31 14.80 -51.86
N GLU A 401 7.29 13.95 -52.89
CA GLU A 401 7.01 12.50 -52.78
C GLU A 401 5.74 12.25 -51.96
N GLU A 402 4.59 12.72 -52.46
CA GLU A 402 3.29 12.57 -51.80
C GLU A 402 3.27 13.08 -50.35
N ASN A 403 3.96 14.19 -50.10
CA ASN A 403 4.09 14.82 -48.78
C ASN A 403 4.88 14.00 -47.75
N ARG A 404 5.75 13.09 -48.18
CA ARG A 404 6.58 12.27 -47.30
C ARG A 404 7.99 12.80 -47.12
N LYS A 405 8.43 13.74 -47.97
CA LYS A 405 9.71 14.44 -47.84
C LYS A 405 9.50 15.94 -47.73
N CYS A 406 10.30 16.58 -46.89
CA CYS A 406 10.29 18.02 -46.69
C CYS A 406 11.70 18.58 -46.90
N PHE A 407 11.81 19.68 -47.65
CA PHE A 407 13.07 20.39 -47.85
C PHE A 407 12.87 21.89 -47.65
N PHE A 408 13.92 22.53 -47.16
CA PHE A 408 13.95 23.96 -46.93
C PHE A 408 14.10 24.72 -48.25
N CYS A 409 13.19 25.66 -48.52
CA CYS A 409 13.22 26.51 -49.69
C CYS A 409 13.48 27.96 -49.24
N SER A 410 14.59 28.53 -49.71
CA SER A 410 15.05 29.88 -49.37
C SER A 410 14.17 31.00 -49.94
N HIS A 411 13.18 30.68 -50.78
CA HIS A 411 12.26 31.63 -51.39
C HIS A 411 10.82 31.36 -50.91
N SER A 412 10.18 32.35 -50.30
CA SER A 412 8.82 32.19 -49.73
C SER A 412 7.77 31.89 -50.82
N ARG A 413 6.93 30.87 -50.61
CA ARG A 413 5.75 30.63 -51.46
C ARG A 413 4.81 31.84 -51.39
N LYS A 414 4.57 32.52 -52.53
CA LYS A 414 3.42 33.42 -52.69
C LYS A 414 2.17 32.55 -52.84
N SER A 415 1.15 32.80 -52.01
CA SER A 415 -0.13 32.12 -52.04
C SER A 415 -0.80 32.23 -53.42
N ILE A 416 -0.88 31.13 -54.16
CA ILE A 416 -1.76 31.02 -55.34
C ILE A 416 -3.09 30.46 -54.84
N ASN A 417 -3.96 31.35 -54.38
CA ASN A 417 -5.39 31.09 -54.36
C ASN A 417 -5.98 31.84 -55.56
N GLN A 418 -6.17 31.14 -56.68
CA GLN A 418 -7.27 31.34 -57.62
C GLN A 418 -7.17 30.38 -58.82
N LEU A 419 -8.35 29.87 -59.23
CA LEU A 419 -8.69 29.17 -60.48
C LEU A 419 -8.52 27.64 -60.51
N LYS A 420 -9.58 26.91 -60.12
CA LYS A 420 -10.61 26.42 -61.05
C LYS A 420 -11.72 25.67 -60.29
N ARG A 421 -12.88 26.31 -60.18
CA ARG A 421 -14.18 25.64 -60.27
C ARG A 421 -14.45 25.47 -61.77
N ILE A 422 -14.61 24.22 -62.22
CA ILE A 422 -15.70 23.64 -63.00
C ILE A 422 -15.46 22.13 -62.95
#